data_AF-A0A1J5B553-F1
#
_entry.id   AF-A0A1J5B553-F1
#
_cell.length_a   1.000
_cell.length_b   1.000
_cell.length_c   1.000
_cell.angle_alpha   90.00
_cell.angle_beta   90.00
_cell.angle_gamma   90.00
#
_symmetry.space_group_name_H-M   'P 1'
#
loop_
_entity.id
_entity.type
_entity.pdbx_description
1 polymer ?
#
loop_
_entity_poly.entity_id
_entity_poly.type
_entity_poly.pdbx_seq_one_letter_code
_entity_poly.pdbx_strand_id
1 'polypeptide(L)' 'MDKSSNVSLIVYNSYGKEVNVLVNNSKQSEGLHNVVLSGSKLSAGVYYCVLKTDGNVITKKITITK' A
#
# COMPACT_ATOMS: atom_id res chain seq x y z
N MET A 1 -8.08 13.48 -21.77
CA MET A 1 -8.82 12.28 -21.30
C MET A 1 -8.16 11.88 -20.01
N ASP A 2 -8.79 12.18 -18.87
CA ASP A 2 -8.26 11.80 -17.57
C ASP A 2 -8.25 10.27 -17.47
N LYS A 3 -7.07 9.65 -17.50
CA LYS A 3 -6.97 8.22 -17.22
C LYS A 3 -7.19 8.01 -15.73
N SER A 4 -8.09 7.09 -15.37
CA SER A 4 -8.31 6.70 -13.98
C SER A 4 -8.32 5.19 -13.84
N SER A 5 -7.88 4.71 -12.69
CA SER A 5 -7.83 3.28 -12.37
C SER A 5 -8.28 3.03 -10.94
N ASN A 6 -8.77 1.83 -10.66
CA ASN A 6 -9.01 1.43 -9.28
C ASN A 6 -7.67 1.13 -8.61
N VAL A 7 -7.46 1.70 -7.43
CA VAL A 7 -6.21 1.58 -6.69
C VAL A 7 -6.48 1.01 -5.30
N SER A 8 -5.71 -0.01 -4.93
CA SER A 8 -5.64 -0.54 -3.57
C SER A 8 -4.21 -0.47 -3.09
N LEU A 9 -4.00 0.01 -1.86
CA LEU A 9 -2.70 0.08 -1.22
C LEU A 9 -2.82 -0.57 0.16
N ILE A 10 -2.24 -1.77 0.30
CA ILE A 10 -2.42 -2.63 1.47
C ILE A 10 -1.04 -3.01 2.01
N VAL A 11 -0.91 -3.01 3.34
CA VAL A 11 0.30 -3.42 4.04
C VAL A 11 0.07 -4.80 4.66
N TYR A 12 0.97 -5.72 4.33
CA TYR A 12 1.02 -7.07 4.85
C TYR A 12 2.24 -7.25 5.76
N ASN A 13 2.15 -8.10 6.77
CA ASN A 13 3.32 -8.54 7.53
C ASN A 13 4.04 -9.70 6.80
N SER A 14 5.14 -10.19 7.38
CA SER A 14 5.93 -11.29 6.85
C SER A 14 5.19 -12.62 6.70
N TYR A 15 4.06 -12.80 7.39
CA TYR A 15 3.20 -13.97 7.31
C TYR A 15 2.10 -13.83 6.25
N GLY A 16 2.08 -12.73 5.49
CA GLY A 16 1.04 -12.46 4.50
C GLY A 16 -0.30 -12.01 5.11
N LYS A 17 -0.33 -11.66 6.41
CA LYS A 17 -1.53 -11.11 7.05
C LYS A 17 -1.65 -9.62 6.73
N GLU A 18 -2.84 -9.20 6.33
CA GLU A 18 -3.20 -7.77 6.20
C GLU A 18 -3.15 -7.10 7.56
N VAL A 19 -2.31 -6.07 7.69
CA VAL A 19 -2.13 -5.32 8.93
C VAL A 19 -2.60 -3.86 8.81
N ASN A 20 -2.68 -3.33 7.59
CA ASN A 20 -3.21 -1.99 7.35
C ASN A 20 -3.71 -1.84 5.90
N VAL A 21 -4.81 -1.12 5.70
CA VAL A 21 -5.34 -0.77 4.38
C VAL A 21 -5.27 0.75 4.27
N LEU A 22 -4.37 1.23 3.41
CA LEU A 22 -4.12 2.65 3.21
C LEU A 22 -5.04 3.26 2.14
N VAL A 23 -5.34 2.47 1.11
CA VAL A 23 -6.33 2.79 0.08
C VAL A 23 -7.10 1.51 -0.22
N ASN A 24 -8.43 1.59 -0.20
CA ASN A 24 -9.30 0.44 -0.43
C ASN A 24 -10.07 0.60 -1.74
N ASN A 25 -9.59 -0.03 -2.81
CA ASN A 25 -10.22 -0.11 -4.13
C ASN A 25 -10.86 1.21 -4.59
N SER A 26 -10.11 2.31 -4.47
CA SER A 26 -10.60 3.66 -4.72
C SER A 26 -10.18 4.10 -6.12
N LYS A 27 -11.11 4.72 -6.86
CA LYS A 27 -10.82 5.24 -8.20
C LYS A 27 -9.95 6.49 -8.09
N GLN A 28 -8.76 6.45 -8.68
CA GLN A 28 -7.81 7.57 -8.69
C GLN A 28 -7.55 8.02 -10.12
N SER A 29 -7.50 9.33 -10.34
CA SER A 29 -7.02 9.90 -11.60
C SER A 29 -5.51 9.71 -11.72
N GLU A 30 -5.00 9.76 -12.95
CA GLU A 30 -3.56 9.81 -13.18
C GLU A 30 -2.93 11.02 -12.49
N GLY A 31 -1.72 10.84 -11.99
CA GLY A 31 -1.00 11.88 -11.26
C GLY A 31 -0.30 11.37 -10.01
N LEU A 32 0.25 12.31 -9.26
CA LEU A 32 0.94 12.04 -8.00
C LEU A 32 -0.06 12.04 -6.84
N HIS A 33 -0.10 10.93 -6.12
CA HIS A 33 -0.93 10.77 -4.93
C HIS A 33 -0.04 10.42 -3.74
N ASN A 34 -0.24 11.11 -2.62
CA ASN A 34 0.52 10.88 -1.40
C ASN A 34 -0.37 10.19 -0.37
N VAL A 35 0.16 9.11 0.23
CA VAL A 35 -0.53 8.36 1.28
C VAL A 35 0.45 8.12 2.42
N VAL A 36 0.01 8.40 3.65
CA VAL A 36 0.85 8.27 4.85
C VAL A 36 0.61 6.93 5.52
N LEU A 37 1.65 6.10 5.61
CA LEU A 37 1.68 4.92 6.45
C LEU A 37 2.18 5.30 7.85
N SER A 38 1.29 5.30 8.84
CA SER A 38 1.71 5.48 10.23
C SER A 38 2.31 4.17 10.77
N GLY A 39 3.64 4.16 10.93
CA GLY A 39 4.38 3.04 11.51
C GLY A 39 4.28 2.95 13.04
N SER A 40 3.66 3.93 13.72
CA SER A 40 3.65 4.00 15.19
C SER A 40 2.92 2.84 15.86
N LYS A 41 1.99 2.18 15.15
CA LYS A 41 1.24 1.01 15.62
C LYS A 41 1.84 -0.31 15.13
N LEU A 42 2.93 -0.28 14.37
CA LEU A 42 3.59 -1.45 13.82
C LEU A 42 4.82 -1.78 14.66
N SER A 43 4.96 -3.06 15.03
CA SER A 43 6.16 -3.55 15.71
C SER A 43 7.36 -3.53 14.77
N ALA A 44 8.57 -3.59 15.32
CA ALA A 44 9.77 -3.79 14.51
C ALA A 44 9.66 -5.11 13.73
N GLY A 45 10.05 -5.09 12.46
CA GLY A 45 9.91 -6.24 11.57
C GLY A 45 9.85 -5.88 10.09
N VAL A 46 9.56 -6.90 9.28
CA VAL A 46 9.44 -6.78 7.83
C VAL A 46 7.97 -6.76 7.43
N TYR A 47 7.65 -5.80 6.57
CA TYR A 47 6.32 -5.58 6.01
C TYR A 47 6.41 -5.44 4.49
N TYR A 48 5.29 -5.66 3.83
CA TYR A 48 5.15 -5.56 2.39
C TYR A 48 4.00 -4.63 2.05
N CYS A 49 4.32 -3.50 1.45
CA CYS A 49 3.32 -2.57 0.92
C CYS A 49 3.02 -2.96 -0.53
N VAL A 50 1.78 -3.35 -0.80
CA VAL A 50 1.32 -3.84 -2.09
C VAL A 50 0.36 -2.82 -2.68
N LEU A 51 0.79 -2.21 -3.78
CA LEU A 51 -0.02 -1.34 -4.64
C LEU A 51 -0.62 -2.20 -5.75
N LYS A 52 -1.94 -2.32 -5.79
CA LYS A 52 -2.68 -2.97 -6.87
C LYS A 52 -3.43 -1.92 -7.66
N THR A 53 -3.35 -2.04 -8.97
CA THR A 53 -4.12 -1.28 -9.96
C THR A 53 -4.79 -2.26 -10.92
N ASP A 54 -5.67 -1.78 -11.80
CA ASP A 54 -6.41 -2.65 -12.74
C ASP A 54 -5.51 -3.53 -13.63
N GLY A 55 -4.25 -3.15 -13.88
CA GLY A 55 -3.33 -3.91 -14.74
C GLY A 55 -1.96 -4.24 -14.13
N ASN A 56 -1.64 -3.73 -12.94
CA ASN A 56 -0.31 -3.88 -12.35
C ASN A 56 -0.38 -4.09 -10.84
N VAL A 57 0.56 -4.90 -10.34
CA VAL A 57 0.82 -5.06 -8.91
C VAL A 57 2.28 -4.73 -8.62
N ILE A 58 2.51 -3.80 -7.71
CA ILE A 58 3.85 -3.39 -7.27
C ILE A 58 3.96 -3.66 -5.78
N THR A 59 5.00 -4.37 -5.39
CA THR A 59 5.29 -4.67 -3.98
C THR A 59 6.57 -3.98 -3.55
N LYS A 60 6.53 -3.26 -2.44
CA LYS A 60 7.71 -2.70 -1.78
C LYS A 60 7.89 -3.29 -0.39
N LYS A 61 9.09 -3.79 -0.11
CA LYS A 61 9.47 -4.26 1.22
C LYS A 61 9.80 -3.06 2.12
N ILE A 62 9.30 -3.08 3.34
CA ILE A 62 9.54 -2.08 4.38
C ILE A 62 10.13 -2.81 5.58
N THR A 63 11.18 -2.25 6.17
CA THR A 63 11.73 -2.73 7.44
C THR A 63 11.53 -1.63 8.47
N ILE A 64 10.82 -1.95 9.54
CA ILE A 64 10.65 -1.06 10.68
C ILE A 64 11.69 -1.46 11.72
N THR A 65 12.59 -0.54 12.01
CA THR A 65 13.56 -0.62 13.10
C THR A 65 13.13 0.32 14.21
N LYS A 66 13.51 0.00 15.45
CA LYS A 66 13.32 0.90 16.59
C LYS A 66 14.40 1.98 16.62
#